data_AF-A0A2T9Z3N9-F1
#
_entry.id   AF-A0A2T9Z3N9-F1
#
_cell.length_a   1.000
_cell.length_b   1.000
_cell.length_c   1.000
_cell.angle_alpha   90.00
_cell.angle_beta   90.00
_cell.angle_gamma   90.00
#
_symmetry.space_group_name_H-M   'P 1'
#
loop_
_entity.id
_entity.type
_entity.pdbx_description
1 polymer ?
#
loop_
_entity_poly.entity_id
_entity_poly.type
_entity_poly.pdbx_seq_one_letter_code
_entity_poly.pdbx_strand_id
1 'polypeptide(L)'
;MAQKIPLWLDCDPGHDDAIAIILAAHNPRLELLGISTVSGNQTVDKTTINAIKMLEAVGRPEIPVYKGAGKPLLRFTKNDPEIHGESGLDGTDLLPALDEQRYIEAYEKNAIEEMAKAIFASEEKVSLVALGPLTNIALLVCTYPAVVSKIKILSFMGGALKEGNRSAVAEFNILCDPEAAQIVMQAGFENLVMVPLDVTHKAIVTQEVLDRIKNSVDPVNSNFCMLVTDILLFFKSTYSSAFGFHSGPPLHDPLAVFYVLEPYAFSSKLMRVDVECGFGMCAGQTVCDIWDYEREKPKNCLVTQDIDLYREKGEFKSVHPVNDDGGSGSENNSIFEDPRFLKAVERYNNQMLPTSFNQVNWTSKVLLETIMLPFLQNFILSISKVLIGRWKRMGGFVG
;
A
#
# COMPACT_ATOMS: atom_id res chain seq x y z
N MET A 1 12.07 12.37 -19.42
CA MET A 1 11.65 11.33 -18.47
C MET A 1 10.36 11.80 -17.83
N ALA A 2 9.36 10.93 -17.70
CA ALA A 2 8.13 11.27 -17.00
C ALA A 2 8.49 11.60 -15.54
N GLN A 3 7.89 12.64 -14.98
CA GLN A 3 8.13 13.04 -13.61
C GLN A 3 7.65 11.92 -12.67
N LYS A 4 8.51 11.51 -11.74
CA LYS A 4 8.18 10.49 -10.74
C LYS A 4 7.25 11.08 -9.68
N ILE A 5 6.49 10.21 -9.02
CA ILE A 5 5.66 10.55 -7.88
C ILE A 5 6.55 10.52 -6.63
N PRO A 6 6.83 11.65 -5.98
CA PRO A 6 7.53 11.66 -4.71
C PRO A 6 6.68 10.97 -3.65
N LEU A 7 7.28 10.01 -2.94
CA LEU A 7 6.60 9.18 -1.95
C LEU A 7 7.42 9.09 -0.67
N TRP A 8 6.76 9.28 0.47
CA TRP A 8 7.30 8.93 1.79
C TRP A 8 6.53 7.72 2.34
N LEU A 9 7.26 6.74 2.86
CA LEU A 9 6.68 5.53 3.46
C LEU A 9 6.84 5.57 4.98
N ASP A 10 5.74 5.42 5.71
CA ASP A 10 5.72 5.25 7.17
C ASP A 10 5.24 3.83 7.47
N CYS A 11 6.06 2.99 8.10
CA CYS A 11 5.77 1.57 8.22
C CYS A 11 6.32 0.94 9.49
N ASP A 12 5.93 -0.30 9.79
CA ASP A 12 6.39 -1.07 10.94
C ASP A 12 6.88 -2.46 10.50
N PRO A 13 7.95 -2.56 9.69
CA PRO A 13 8.17 -3.68 8.79
C PRO A 13 7.97 -5.08 9.36
N GLY A 14 6.80 -5.60 9.01
CA GLY A 14 6.36 -6.97 8.98
C GLY A 14 6.46 -7.59 7.58
N HIS A 15 5.75 -8.70 7.40
CA HIS A 15 5.86 -9.55 6.21
C HIS A 15 5.35 -8.86 4.95
N ASP A 16 4.21 -8.18 5.02
CA ASP A 16 3.60 -7.48 3.90
C ASP A 16 4.13 -6.05 3.71
N ASP A 17 4.57 -5.36 4.78
CA ASP A 17 5.38 -4.14 4.67
C ASP A 17 6.64 -4.38 3.83
N ALA A 18 7.32 -5.52 4.02
CA ALA A 18 8.51 -5.87 3.24
C ALA A 18 8.20 -5.91 1.73
N ILE A 19 7.00 -6.37 1.35
CA ILE A 19 6.53 -6.35 -0.04
C ILE A 19 6.19 -4.93 -0.49
N ALA A 20 5.64 -4.10 0.39
CA ALA A 20 5.35 -2.69 0.09
C ALA A 20 6.64 -1.87 -0.10
N ILE A 21 7.69 -2.13 0.69
CA ILE A 21 9.03 -1.56 0.51
C ILE A 21 9.61 -1.96 -0.85
N ILE A 22 9.52 -3.24 -1.22
CA ILE A 22 9.94 -3.73 -2.54
C ILE A 22 9.24 -2.94 -3.66
N LEU A 23 7.90 -2.81 -3.58
CA LEU A 23 7.10 -2.09 -4.55
C LEU A 23 7.51 -0.61 -4.63
N ALA A 24 7.58 0.07 -3.49
CA ALA A 24 7.90 1.49 -3.42
C ALA A 24 9.32 1.80 -3.91
N ALA A 25 10.29 0.97 -3.53
CA ALA A 25 11.69 1.16 -3.89
C ALA A 25 11.91 0.94 -5.39
N HIS A 26 11.31 -0.08 -6.01
CA HIS A 26 11.63 -0.44 -7.39
C HIS A 26 10.73 0.18 -8.44
N ASN A 27 9.48 0.55 -8.13
CA ASN A 27 8.57 1.05 -9.16
C ASN A 27 9.13 2.30 -9.88
N PRO A 28 9.26 2.31 -11.22
CA PRO A 28 9.91 3.40 -11.94
C PRO A 28 9.10 4.70 -11.91
N ARG A 29 7.80 4.64 -11.55
CA ARG A 29 6.94 5.82 -11.37
C ARG A 29 7.05 6.44 -9.99
N LEU A 30 7.68 5.76 -9.03
CA LEU A 30 7.84 6.26 -7.66
C LEU A 30 9.26 6.77 -7.43
N GLU A 31 9.34 7.82 -6.63
CA GLU A 31 10.57 8.31 -6.03
C GLU A 31 10.40 8.21 -4.51
N LEU A 32 10.93 7.12 -3.94
CA LEU A 32 10.88 6.91 -2.50
C LEU A 32 11.89 7.83 -1.82
N LEU A 33 11.39 8.90 -1.21
CA LEU A 33 12.17 9.97 -0.57
C LEU A 33 12.82 9.51 0.74
N GLY A 34 12.17 8.58 1.44
CA GLY A 34 12.62 8.06 2.72
C GLY A 34 11.57 7.14 3.36
N ILE A 35 12.01 6.44 4.41
CA ILE A 35 11.17 5.58 5.23
C ILE A 35 11.24 6.07 6.68
N SER A 36 10.09 6.24 7.32
CA SER A 36 10.01 6.33 8.79
C SER A 36 9.45 5.03 9.34
N THR A 37 9.96 4.61 10.50
CA THR A 37 9.47 3.42 11.18
C THR A 37 8.66 3.74 12.42
N VAL A 38 7.70 2.90 12.75
CA VAL A 38 6.86 3.02 13.95
C VAL A 38 6.82 1.68 14.70
N SER A 39 6.47 1.73 15.98
CA SER A 39 6.14 0.53 16.76
C SER A 39 4.75 0.03 16.37
N GLY A 40 4.66 -1.26 16.03
CA GLY A 40 3.42 -1.91 15.60
C GLY A 40 3.63 -3.41 15.59
N ASN A 41 3.86 -4.05 14.44
CA ASN A 41 4.15 -5.49 14.31
C ASN A 41 5.22 -5.96 15.31
N GLN A 42 6.26 -5.15 15.50
CA GLN A 42 7.26 -5.28 16.57
C GLN A 42 7.65 -3.93 17.16
N THR A 43 8.55 -3.95 18.15
CA THR A 43 9.15 -2.73 18.69
C THR A 43 9.79 -1.91 17.58
N VAL A 44 9.77 -0.58 17.73
CA VAL A 44 10.32 0.32 16.71
C VAL A 44 11.79 0.03 16.38
N ASP A 45 12.58 -0.49 17.31
CA ASP A 45 13.98 -0.88 17.06
C ASP A 45 14.06 -2.03 16.05
N LYS A 46 13.24 -3.07 16.24
CA LYS A 46 13.18 -4.22 15.33
C LYS A 46 12.60 -3.82 13.97
N THR A 47 11.54 -3.01 13.94
CA THR A 47 10.95 -2.55 12.67
C THR A 47 11.92 -1.66 11.88
N THR A 48 12.72 -0.84 12.58
CA THR A 48 13.83 -0.08 11.96
C THR A 48 14.91 -0.97 11.36
N ILE A 49 15.35 -1.99 12.12
CA ILE A 49 16.33 -2.98 11.63
C ILE A 49 15.79 -3.70 10.39
N ASN A 50 14.52 -4.11 10.40
CA ASN A 50 13.87 -4.80 9.29
C ASN A 50 13.80 -3.89 8.05
N ALA A 51 13.45 -2.61 8.20
CA ALA A 51 13.45 -1.63 7.09
C ALA A 51 14.84 -1.50 6.43
N ILE A 52 15.88 -1.37 7.25
CA ILE A 52 17.27 -1.22 6.81
C ILE A 52 17.72 -2.46 6.03
N LYS A 53 17.53 -3.65 6.62
CA LYS A 53 17.89 -4.93 6.02
C LYS A 53 17.11 -5.22 4.73
N MET A 54 15.83 -4.86 4.68
CA MET A 54 15.04 -5.00 3.46
C MET A 54 15.55 -4.09 2.35
N LEU A 55 15.89 -2.83 2.64
CA LEU A 55 16.49 -1.93 1.65
C LEU A 55 17.85 -2.42 1.13
N GLU A 56 18.65 -3.06 1.99
CA GLU A 56 19.88 -3.74 1.57
C GLU A 56 19.59 -4.95 0.68
N ALA A 57 18.64 -5.79 1.09
CA ALA A 57 18.26 -7.00 0.34
C ALA A 57 17.77 -6.66 -1.08
N VAL A 58 17.01 -5.57 -1.23
CA VAL A 58 16.50 -5.12 -2.53
C VAL A 58 17.52 -4.29 -3.32
N GLY A 59 18.73 -4.08 -2.79
CA GLY A 59 19.80 -3.32 -3.45
C GLY A 59 19.54 -1.83 -3.56
N ARG A 60 18.81 -1.24 -2.61
CA ARG A 60 18.51 0.20 -2.51
C ARG A 60 18.90 0.80 -1.14
N PRO A 61 20.14 0.57 -0.65
CA PRO A 61 20.56 1.02 0.68
C PRO A 61 20.67 2.55 0.80
N GLU A 62 20.72 3.27 -0.33
CA GLU A 62 20.82 4.73 -0.36
C GLU A 62 19.53 5.44 0.06
N ILE A 63 18.41 4.73 0.16
CA ILE A 63 17.15 5.28 0.67
C ILE A 63 17.26 5.44 2.19
N PRO A 64 17.03 6.63 2.74
CA PRO A 64 17.20 6.87 4.17
C PRO A 64 16.06 6.23 4.97
N VAL A 65 16.41 5.71 6.14
CA VAL A 65 15.47 5.17 7.14
C VAL A 65 15.60 5.98 8.41
N TYR A 66 14.48 6.31 9.05
CA TYR A 66 14.45 7.08 10.28
C TYR A 66 13.57 6.41 11.33
N LYS A 67 14.13 6.24 12.53
CA LYS A 67 13.41 5.68 13.67
C LYS A 67 12.37 6.68 14.17
N GLY A 68 11.10 6.31 14.13
CA GLY A 68 9.99 7.13 14.61
C GLY A 68 9.51 6.73 16.01
N ALA A 69 8.20 6.84 16.22
CA ALA A 69 7.57 6.66 17.51
C ALA A 69 7.66 5.20 18.00
N GLY A 70 8.26 5.01 19.17
CA GLY A 70 8.36 3.70 19.83
C GLY A 70 7.13 3.29 20.64
N LYS A 71 6.16 4.19 20.79
CA LYS A 71 4.94 4.00 21.59
C LYS A 71 3.79 4.77 20.95
N PRO A 72 2.56 4.27 21.07
CA PRO A 72 1.37 5.04 20.70
C PRO A 72 1.22 6.28 21.59
N LEU A 73 0.37 7.23 21.18
CA LEU A 73 0.23 8.52 21.85
C LEU A 73 -0.22 8.38 23.31
N LEU A 74 -1.29 7.62 23.55
CA LEU A 74 -1.90 7.48 24.88
C LEU A 74 -2.03 6.03 25.37
N ARG A 75 -1.86 5.04 24.49
CA ARG A 75 -2.08 3.63 24.82
C ARG A 75 -0.83 2.95 25.36
N PHE A 76 -1.00 1.75 25.88
CA PHE A 76 0.12 0.84 26.07
C PHE A 76 0.51 0.24 24.71
N THR A 77 1.81 0.10 24.47
CA THR A 77 2.32 -0.54 23.27
C THR A 77 1.75 -1.96 23.15
N LYS A 78 1.26 -2.27 21.95
CA LYS A 78 0.89 -3.61 21.53
C LYS A 78 1.79 -3.97 20.35
N ASN A 79 2.28 -5.21 20.35
CA ASN A 79 3.02 -5.79 19.26
C ASN A 79 2.40 -7.13 18.87
N ASP A 80 2.83 -7.68 17.74
CA ASP A 80 2.20 -8.87 17.16
C ASP A 80 3.19 -9.98 16.75
N PRO A 81 3.98 -10.49 17.72
CA PRO A 81 4.91 -11.59 17.46
C PRO A 81 4.20 -12.89 17.03
N GLU A 82 2.91 -13.05 17.33
CA GLU A 82 2.13 -14.24 16.95
C GLU A 82 1.96 -14.35 15.43
N ILE A 83 1.93 -13.21 14.74
CA ILE A 83 1.78 -13.14 13.29
C ILE A 83 3.12 -12.92 12.58
N HIS A 84 3.98 -12.06 13.15
CA HIS A 84 5.21 -11.58 12.51
C HIS A 84 6.49 -12.21 13.06
N GLY A 85 6.39 -13.01 14.13
CA GLY A 85 7.52 -13.63 14.80
C GLY A 85 8.29 -12.69 15.72
N GLU A 86 9.34 -13.22 16.35
CA GLU A 86 10.09 -12.48 17.37
C GLU A 86 10.94 -11.37 16.76
N SER A 87 11.48 -11.54 15.55
CA SER A 87 12.18 -10.44 14.87
C SER A 87 11.23 -9.43 14.24
N GLY A 88 9.95 -9.78 14.06
CA GLY A 88 8.98 -9.01 13.28
C GLY A 88 9.03 -9.33 11.78
N LEU A 89 10.01 -10.11 11.31
CA LEU A 89 10.12 -10.59 9.93
C LEU A 89 10.75 -12.00 9.92
N ASP A 90 10.21 -12.89 10.76
CA ASP A 90 10.71 -14.26 10.88
C ASP A 90 10.44 -15.07 9.59
N GLY A 91 11.10 -16.23 9.50
CA GLY A 91 10.89 -17.16 8.38
C GLY A 91 12.07 -17.30 7.44
N THR A 92 13.04 -16.38 7.48
CA THR A 92 14.24 -16.44 6.63
C THR A 92 15.52 -16.07 7.36
N ASP A 93 16.62 -16.76 7.02
CA ASP A 93 17.99 -16.42 7.44
C ASP A 93 18.75 -15.66 6.32
N LEU A 94 18.07 -15.31 5.24
CA LEU A 94 18.68 -14.72 4.03
C LEU A 94 18.73 -13.19 4.06
N LEU A 95 18.19 -12.55 5.09
CA LEU A 95 18.32 -11.10 5.27
C LEU A 95 19.81 -10.72 5.44
N PRO A 96 20.27 -9.62 4.82
CA PRO A 96 21.61 -9.11 5.04
C PRO A 96 21.93 -8.85 6.52
N ALA A 97 23.22 -8.89 6.85
CA ALA A 97 23.69 -8.40 8.14
C ALA A 97 23.38 -6.90 8.26
N LEU A 98 23.01 -6.46 9.47
CA LEU A 98 22.69 -5.05 9.70
C LEU A 98 23.90 -4.16 9.41
N ASP A 99 23.72 -3.15 8.56
CA ASP A 99 24.66 -2.03 8.49
C ASP A 99 24.51 -1.16 9.74
N GLU A 100 25.48 -1.28 10.66
CA GLU A 100 25.50 -0.56 11.93
C GLU A 100 25.55 0.96 11.74
N GLN A 101 26.19 1.46 10.68
CA GLN A 101 26.27 2.88 10.40
C GLN A 101 24.89 3.42 10.01
N ARG A 102 24.16 2.69 9.15
CA ARG A 102 22.78 3.05 8.81
C ARG A 102 21.85 2.99 10.01
N TYR A 103 22.05 2.02 10.91
CA TYR A 103 21.28 1.92 12.15
C TYR A 103 21.51 3.13 13.06
N ILE A 104 22.76 3.56 13.22
CA ILE A 104 23.10 4.77 13.98
C ILE A 104 22.45 6.00 13.34
N GLU A 105 22.58 6.18 12.02
CA GLU A 105 21.99 7.32 11.29
C GLU A 105 20.47 7.39 11.42
N ALA A 106 19.80 6.24 11.39
CA ALA A 106 18.36 6.14 11.59
C ALA A 106 17.94 6.58 13.01
N TYR A 107 18.82 6.43 14.00
CA TYR A 107 18.56 6.75 15.40
C TYR A 107 18.91 8.20 15.76
N GLU A 108 19.96 8.75 15.16
CA GLU A 108 20.46 10.10 15.47
C GLU A 108 19.51 11.21 15.02
N LYS A 109 18.67 10.94 14.01
CA LYS A 109 17.76 11.91 13.42
C LYS A 109 16.31 11.60 13.80
N ASN A 110 15.53 12.66 13.98
CA ASN A 110 14.10 12.54 14.30
C ASN A 110 13.29 12.29 13.02
N ALA A 111 12.59 11.15 12.94
CA ALA A 111 11.80 10.79 11.76
C ALA A 111 10.73 11.82 11.38
N ILE A 112 10.09 12.48 12.35
CA ILE A 112 9.04 13.47 12.10
C ILE A 112 9.64 14.73 11.46
N GLU A 113 10.79 15.17 11.94
CA GLU A 113 11.51 16.31 11.38
C GLU A 113 12.04 16.01 9.97
N GLU A 114 12.63 14.84 9.75
CA GLU A 114 13.18 14.46 8.45
C GLU A 114 12.07 14.25 7.41
N MET A 115 10.94 13.67 7.82
CA MET A 115 9.72 13.58 6.99
C MET A 115 9.21 14.96 6.59
N ALA A 116 9.09 15.89 7.56
CA ALA A 116 8.68 17.26 7.28
C ALA A 116 9.66 17.99 6.34
N LYS A 117 10.98 17.84 6.56
CA LYS A 117 12.03 18.41 5.70
C LYS A 117 11.91 17.90 4.27
N ALA A 118 11.76 16.59 4.08
CA ALA A 118 11.60 16.01 2.75
C ALA A 118 10.31 16.50 2.05
N ILE A 119 9.20 16.59 2.79
CA ILE A 119 7.93 17.12 2.26
C ILE A 119 8.05 18.58 1.82
N PHE A 120 8.68 19.43 2.63
CA PHE A 120 8.84 20.85 2.29
C PHE A 120 9.88 21.11 1.19
N ALA A 121 10.90 20.26 1.11
CA ALA A 121 11.93 20.34 0.07
C ALA A 121 11.44 19.86 -1.30
N SER A 122 10.38 19.04 -1.34
CA SER A 122 9.79 18.58 -2.60
C SER A 122 9.11 19.73 -3.35
N GLU A 123 9.43 19.86 -4.65
CA GLU A 123 8.78 20.84 -5.53
C GLU A 123 7.31 20.45 -5.81
N GLU A 124 7.04 19.15 -5.83
CA GLU A 124 5.70 18.59 -6.04
C GLU A 124 5.04 18.22 -4.70
N LYS A 125 3.72 18.12 -4.70
CA LYS A 125 3.02 17.57 -3.54
C LYS A 125 3.40 16.09 -3.34
N VAL A 126 3.78 15.72 -2.12
CA VAL A 126 4.25 14.37 -1.76
C VAL A 126 3.09 13.41 -1.52
N SER A 127 3.22 12.17 -1.97
CA SER A 127 2.35 11.06 -1.56
C SER A 127 2.88 10.48 -0.25
N LEU A 128 2.07 10.48 0.79
CA LEU A 128 2.40 9.86 2.07
C LEU A 128 1.67 8.52 2.16
N VAL A 129 2.41 7.44 2.43
CA VAL A 129 1.82 6.12 2.59
C VAL A 129 2.13 5.60 3.99
N ALA A 130 1.09 5.28 4.75
CA ALA A 130 1.22 4.77 6.11
C ALA A 130 0.73 3.32 6.21
N LEU A 131 1.61 2.43 6.65
CA LEU A 131 1.41 0.98 6.67
C LEU A 131 1.27 0.42 8.09
N GLY A 132 1.66 1.21 9.09
CA GLY A 132 1.54 0.86 10.51
C GLY A 132 0.60 1.78 11.28
N PRO A 133 0.65 1.72 12.63
CA PRO A 133 -0.07 2.65 13.48
C PRO A 133 0.24 4.12 13.13
N LEU A 134 -0.80 4.95 13.04
CA LEU A 134 -0.72 6.31 12.51
C LEU A 134 -0.01 7.33 13.43
N THR A 135 0.72 6.87 14.44
CA THR A 135 1.38 7.68 15.47
C THR A 135 2.34 8.71 14.87
N ASN A 136 3.21 8.29 13.94
CA ASN A 136 4.14 9.22 13.29
C ASN A 136 3.39 10.27 12.47
N ILE A 137 2.34 9.88 11.76
CA ILE A 137 1.56 10.81 10.93
C ILE A 137 0.80 11.82 11.82
N ALA A 138 0.21 11.38 12.92
CA ALA A 138 -0.42 12.25 13.90
C ALA A 138 0.59 13.24 14.51
N LEU A 139 1.79 12.78 14.87
CA LEU A 139 2.86 13.64 15.37
C LEU A 139 3.33 14.64 14.30
N LEU A 140 3.44 14.22 13.03
CA LEU A 140 3.79 15.09 11.91
C LEU A 140 2.80 16.24 11.79
N VAL A 141 1.50 15.96 11.69
CA VAL A 141 0.48 17.00 11.47
C VAL A 141 0.28 17.90 12.67
N CYS A 142 0.47 17.38 13.90
CA CYS A 142 0.41 18.18 15.11
C CYS A 142 1.63 19.10 15.25
N THR A 143 2.82 18.64 14.84
CA THR A 143 4.07 19.42 14.97
C THR A 143 4.25 20.39 13.81
N TYR A 144 3.89 19.97 12.60
CA TYR A 144 4.10 20.70 11.35
C TYR A 144 2.80 20.81 10.53
N PRO A 145 1.74 21.48 11.03
CA PRO A 145 0.42 21.47 10.38
C PRO A 145 0.42 21.96 8.92
N ALA A 146 1.39 22.81 8.53
CA ALA A 146 1.53 23.27 7.14
C ALA A 146 1.81 22.14 6.13
N VAL A 147 2.34 20.98 6.57
CA VAL A 147 2.60 19.82 5.70
C VAL A 147 1.33 19.29 5.03
N VAL A 148 0.16 19.43 5.66
CA VAL A 148 -1.11 18.94 5.12
C VAL A 148 -1.37 19.49 3.72
N SER A 149 -1.06 20.77 3.49
CA SER A 149 -1.21 21.42 2.19
C SER A 149 -0.22 20.94 1.10
N LYS A 150 0.89 20.30 1.53
CA LYS A 150 1.95 19.75 0.68
C LYS A 150 1.77 18.26 0.40
N ILE A 151 0.82 17.60 1.07
CA ILE A 151 0.49 16.21 0.78
C ILE A 151 -0.52 16.15 -0.37
N LYS A 152 -0.18 15.37 -1.41
CA LYS A 152 -1.06 15.08 -2.54
C LYS A 152 -2.14 14.08 -2.13
N ILE A 153 -1.70 13.04 -1.44
CA ILE A 153 -2.51 11.93 -0.95
C ILE A 153 -1.85 11.36 0.30
N LEU A 154 -2.66 11.08 1.33
CA LEU A 154 -2.32 10.18 2.40
C LEU A 154 -3.10 8.88 2.18
N SER A 155 -2.41 7.82 1.77
CA SER A 155 -2.98 6.48 1.61
C SER A 155 -2.53 5.62 2.78
N PHE A 156 -3.45 5.12 3.60
CA PHE A 156 -3.08 4.27 4.74
C PHE A 156 -3.75 2.91 4.67
N MET A 157 -2.98 1.87 5.02
CA MET A 157 -3.52 0.55 5.31
C MET A 157 -4.03 0.57 6.75
N GLY A 158 -5.31 0.29 6.92
CA GLY A 158 -5.88 0.16 8.25
C GLY A 158 -7.40 0.33 8.27
N GLY A 159 -7.98 -0.05 9.40
CA GLY A 159 -9.42 0.00 9.60
C GLY A 159 -10.20 -1.12 8.93
N ALA A 160 -11.49 -1.15 9.22
CA ALA A 160 -12.45 -2.11 8.69
C ALA A 160 -13.84 -1.44 8.59
N LEU A 161 -14.58 -1.73 7.53
CA LEU A 161 -16.02 -1.42 7.49
C LEU A 161 -16.83 -2.49 8.24
N LYS A 162 -16.31 -3.72 8.30
CA LYS A 162 -16.98 -4.88 8.90
C LYS A 162 -16.20 -5.42 10.10
N GLU A 163 -15.52 -6.54 9.91
CA GLU A 163 -14.85 -7.31 10.96
C GLU A 163 -13.40 -6.83 11.13
N GLY A 164 -12.96 -6.75 12.38
CA GLY A 164 -11.56 -6.52 12.71
C GLY A 164 -10.71 -7.80 12.61
N ASN A 165 -9.40 -7.67 12.77
CA ASN A 165 -8.45 -8.80 12.82
C ASN A 165 -7.78 -8.97 14.19
N ARG A 166 -7.95 -8.01 15.12
CA ARG A 166 -7.36 -8.06 16.47
C ARG A 166 -8.38 -7.86 17.57
N SER A 167 -9.49 -7.20 17.26
CA SER A 167 -10.74 -7.35 17.99
C SER A 167 -11.85 -7.70 17.01
N ALA A 168 -13.05 -7.97 17.51
CA ALA A 168 -14.21 -8.22 16.65
C ALA A 168 -14.49 -7.07 15.65
N VAL A 169 -14.09 -5.84 15.98
CA VAL A 169 -14.44 -4.63 15.21
C VAL A 169 -13.27 -3.73 14.85
N ALA A 170 -12.07 -4.01 15.37
CA ALA A 170 -10.90 -3.18 15.15
C ALA A 170 -9.78 -3.93 14.41
N GLU A 171 -9.25 -3.23 13.41
CA GLU A 171 -8.04 -3.60 12.70
C GLU A 171 -6.81 -3.19 13.54
N PHE A 172 -5.72 -3.95 13.43
CA PHE A 172 -4.50 -3.84 14.24
C PHE A 172 -3.90 -2.42 14.28
N ASN A 173 -3.62 -1.80 13.14
CA ASN A 173 -2.96 -0.49 13.06
C ASN A 173 -3.78 0.58 13.77
N ILE A 174 -5.09 0.60 13.54
CA ILE A 174 -5.99 1.52 14.23
C ILE A 174 -6.12 1.18 15.72
N LEU A 175 -6.15 -0.10 16.09
CA LEU A 175 -6.25 -0.54 17.50
C LEU A 175 -5.00 -0.21 18.32
N CYS A 176 -3.82 -0.17 17.70
CA CYS A 176 -2.56 0.17 18.34
C CYS A 176 -2.51 1.63 18.78
N ASP A 177 -3.05 2.56 17.98
CA ASP A 177 -3.15 3.97 18.33
C ASP A 177 -4.44 4.64 17.80
N PRO A 178 -5.61 4.38 18.43
CA PRO A 178 -6.87 4.95 17.99
C PRO A 178 -6.88 6.48 18.00
N GLU A 179 -6.18 7.07 18.97
CA GLU A 179 -6.09 8.53 19.10
C GLU A 179 -5.30 9.16 17.97
N ALA A 180 -4.17 8.55 17.58
CA ALA A 180 -3.43 9.02 16.41
C ALA A 180 -4.27 8.91 15.12
N ALA A 181 -4.99 7.80 14.96
CA ALA A 181 -5.89 7.62 13.81
C ALA A 181 -7.00 8.69 13.78
N GLN A 182 -7.61 9.02 14.92
CA GLN A 182 -8.61 10.07 14.99
C GLN A 182 -8.04 11.46 14.66
N ILE A 183 -6.82 11.76 15.10
CA ILE A 183 -6.12 13.00 14.74
C ILE A 183 -5.94 13.07 13.22
N VAL A 184 -5.46 11.99 12.59
CA VAL A 184 -5.26 11.93 11.14
C VAL A 184 -6.58 12.11 10.37
N MET A 185 -7.67 11.47 10.82
CA MET A 185 -9.01 11.64 10.25
C MET A 185 -9.51 13.09 10.32
N GLN A 186 -9.02 13.87 11.27
CA GLN A 186 -9.38 15.28 11.48
C GLN A 186 -8.35 16.28 10.93
N ALA A 187 -7.22 15.81 10.38
CA ALA A 187 -6.10 16.65 9.99
C ALA A 187 -6.37 17.52 8.75
N GLY A 188 -7.47 17.29 8.03
CA GLY A 188 -7.89 18.12 6.90
C GLY A 188 -7.10 17.87 5.60
N PHE A 189 -6.60 16.65 5.40
CA PHE A 189 -6.01 16.23 4.13
C PHE A 189 -7.01 16.33 2.98
N GLU A 190 -6.57 16.86 1.85
CA GLU A 190 -7.40 16.96 0.63
C GLU A 190 -7.78 15.56 0.10
N ASN A 191 -6.84 14.61 0.15
CA ASN A 191 -7.06 13.22 -0.25
C ASN A 191 -6.54 12.30 0.87
N LEU A 192 -7.43 11.93 1.79
CA LEU A 192 -7.19 10.87 2.78
C LEU A 192 -7.86 9.58 2.30
N VAL A 193 -7.10 8.51 2.14
CA VAL A 193 -7.57 7.24 1.60
C VAL A 193 -7.35 6.12 2.61
N MET A 194 -8.41 5.40 2.93
CA MET A 194 -8.38 4.21 3.76
C MET A 194 -8.39 2.95 2.89
N VAL A 195 -7.42 2.08 3.11
CA VAL A 195 -7.34 0.73 2.53
C VAL A 195 -7.59 -0.30 3.64
N PRO A 196 -8.86 -0.68 3.88
CA PRO A 196 -9.26 -1.47 5.04
C PRO A 196 -9.22 -2.99 4.77
N LEU A 197 -9.43 -3.76 5.84
CA LEU A 197 -9.50 -5.23 5.79
C LEU A 197 -10.46 -5.78 4.73
N ASP A 198 -11.61 -5.12 4.54
CA ASP A 198 -12.63 -5.49 3.54
C ASP A 198 -12.08 -5.59 2.11
N VAL A 199 -11.01 -4.86 1.80
CA VAL A 199 -10.33 -4.86 0.52
C VAL A 199 -9.08 -5.73 0.57
N THR A 200 -8.25 -5.57 1.60
CA THR A 200 -6.96 -6.26 1.69
C THR A 200 -7.10 -7.78 1.85
N HIS A 201 -8.17 -8.27 2.49
CA HIS A 201 -8.44 -9.71 2.59
C HIS A 201 -8.75 -10.38 1.24
N LYS A 202 -8.89 -9.61 0.16
CA LYS A 202 -9.06 -10.14 -1.20
C LYS A 202 -7.72 -10.35 -1.90
N ALA A 203 -6.66 -9.65 -1.51
CA ALA A 203 -5.33 -9.71 -2.12
C ALA A 203 -4.49 -10.86 -1.55
N ILE A 204 -4.88 -12.10 -1.86
CA ILE A 204 -4.27 -13.31 -1.29
C ILE A 204 -3.04 -13.77 -2.08
N VAL A 205 -1.96 -14.08 -1.36
CA VAL A 205 -0.78 -14.77 -1.92
C VAL A 205 -1.08 -16.27 -2.07
N THR A 206 -1.64 -16.65 -3.22
CA THR A 206 -1.97 -18.05 -3.50
C THR A 206 -0.72 -18.90 -3.71
N GLN A 207 -0.90 -20.23 -3.70
CA GLN A 207 0.20 -21.15 -4.05
C GLN A 207 0.76 -20.88 -5.46
N GLU A 208 -0.10 -20.51 -6.41
CA GLU A 208 0.34 -20.13 -7.76
C GLU A 208 1.25 -18.90 -7.74
N VAL A 209 0.96 -17.91 -6.89
CA VAL A 209 1.82 -16.73 -6.72
C VAL A 209 3.18 -17.14 -6.15
N LEU A 210 3.20 -17.96 -5.09
CA LEU A 210 4.44 -18.47 -4.50
C LEU A 210 5.27 -19.26 -5.51
N ASP A 211 4.64 -20.15 -6.28
CA ASP A 211 5.32 -20.95 -7.30
C ASP A 211 5.90 -20.06 -8.40
N ARG A 212 5.19 -18.99 -8.79
CA ARG A 212 5.72 -18.01 -9.75
C ARG A 212 6.95 -17.31 -9.19
N ILE A 213 6.93 -16.81 -7.95
CA ILE A 213 8.09 -16.16 -7.31
C ILE A 213 9.28 -17.14 -7.27
N LYS A 214 9.03 -18.38 -6.84
CA LYS A 214 10.06 -19.42 -6.73
C LYS A 214 10.62 -19.85 -8.09
N ASN A 215 9.79 -19.91 -9.14
CA ASN A 215 10.22 -20.29 -10.48
C ASN A 215 10.82 -19.11 -11.28
N SER A 216 10.73 -17.88 -10.73
CA SER A 216 11.38 -16.68 -11.27
C SER A 216 12.88 -16.62 -10.96
N VAL A 217 13.42 -17.66 -10.32
CA VAL A 217 14.82 -17.77 -9.93
C VAL A 217 15.72 -17.86 -11.18
N ASP A 218 16.38 -16.74 -11.46
CA ASP A 218 17.61 -16.70 -12.25
C ASP A 218 18.79 -17.10 -11.33
N PRO A 219 19.82 -17.83 -11.81
CA PRO A 219 21.06 -18.11 -11.07
C PRO A 219 21.68 -16.92 -10.30
N VAL A 220 21.40 -15.67 -10.69
CA VAL A 220 21.90 -14.46 -10.03
C VAL A 220 21.00 -13.95 -8.89
N ASN A 221 19.69 -14.24 -8.91
CA ASN A 221 18.69 -13.68 -7.98
C ASN A 221 18.05 -14.73 -7.04
N SER A 222 18.58 -15.96 -7.01
CA SER A 222 18.00 -17.07 -6.24
C SER A 222 17.78 -16.74 -4.77
N ASN A 223 18.76 -16.10 -4.12
CA ASN A 223 18.68 -15.79 -2.69
C ASN A 223 17.60 -14.77 -2.36
N PHE A 224 17.40 -13.77 -3.22
CA PHE A 224 16.36 -12.78 -3.00
C PHE A 224 14.95 -13.36 -3.21
N CYS A 225 14.74 -14.14 -4.28
CA CYS A 225 13.46 -14.80 -4.51
C CYS A 225 13.14 -15.83 -3.41
N MET A 226 14.15 -16.54 -2.90
CA MET A 226 14.01 -17.43 -1.74
C MET A 226 13.66 -16.64 -0.48
N LEU A 227 14.36 -15.54 -0.18
CA LEU A 227 14.04 -14.65 0.94
C LEU A 227 12.56 -14.23 0.91
N VAL A 228 12.08 -13.70 -0.22
CA VAL A 228 10.68 -13.30 -0.37
C VAL A 228 9.73 -14.48 -0.22
N THR A 229 10.08 -15.65 -0.76
CA THR A 229 9.26 -16.85 -0.62
C THR A 229 9.18 -17.31 0.84
N ASP A 230 10.29 -17.29 1.54
CA ASP A 230 10.43 -17.74 2.93
C ASP A 230 9.59 -16.88 3.89
N ILE A 231 9.70 -15.55 3.79
CA ILE A 231 8.88 -14.63 4.59
C ILE A 231 7.38 -14.83 4.29
N LEU A 232 6.99 -15.01 3.02
CA LEU A 232 5.59 -15.24 2.66
C LEU A 232 5.06 -16.60 3.12
N LEU A 233 5.92 -17.63 3.18
CA LEU A 233 5.56 -18.95 3.71
C LEU A 233 5.39 -18.92 5.22
N PHE A 234 6.23 -18.20 5.95
CA PHE A 234 6.05 -17.99 7.38
C PHE A 234 4.71 -17.26 7.65
N PHE A 235 4.47 -16.17 6.92
CA PHE A 235 3.25 -15.39 7.04
C PHE A 235 1.99 -16.21 6.70
N LYS A 236 2.07 -17.06 5.66
CA LYS A 236 1.02 -18.03 5.32
C LYS A 236 0.70 -18.96 6.49
N SER A 237 1.73 -19.48 7.15
CA SER A 237 1.59 -20.41 8.26
C SER A 237 0.90 -19.76 9.47
N THR A 238 1.33 -18.56 9.85
CA THR A 238 0.73 -17.83 10.98
C THR A 238 -0.71 -17.42 10.69
N TYR A 239 -1.01 -16.88 9.50
CA TYR A 239 -2.38 -16.52 9.10
C TYR A 239 -3.33 -17.73 8.99
N SER A 240 -2.85 -18.85 8.46
CA SER A 240 -3.66 -20.08 8.43
C SER A 240 -3.99 -20.57 9.83
N SER A 241 -3.08 -20.39 10.80
CA SER A 241 -3.26 -20.86 12.18
C SER A 241 -4.16 -19.92 12.99
N ALA A 242 -3.98 -18.60 12.83
CA ALA A 242 -4.70 -17.58 13.61
C ALA A 242 -6.10 -17.28 13.03
N PHE A 243 -6.24 -17.24 11.71
CA PHE A 243 -7.45 -16.74 11.04
C PHE A 243 -8.11 -17.76 10.09
N GLY A 244 -7.53 -18.94 9.89
CA GLY A 244 -8.08 -19.96 8.98
C GLY A 244 -7.91 -19.63 7.49
N PHE A 245 -7.01 -18.70 7.13
CA PHE A 245 -6.72 -18.33 5.75
C PHE A 245 -5.85 -19.39 5.06
N HIS A 246 -6.47 -20.48 4.61
CA HIS A 246 -5.76 -21.61 4.01
C HIS A 246 -5.25 -21.36 2.58
N SER A 247 -5.88 -20.43 1.86
CA SER A 247 -5.50 -20.10 0.47
C SER A 247 -4.17 -19.35 0.37
N GLY A 248 -3.75 -18.69 1.45
CA GLY A 248 -2.57 -17.82 1.49
C GLY A 248 -2.78 -16.62 2.42
N PRO A 249 -1.70 -15.93 2.82
CA PRO A 249 -1.81 -14.71 3.58
C PRO A 249 -2.32 -13.56 2.68
N PRO A 250 -3.13 -12.64 3.20
CA PRO A 250 -3.42 -11.38 2.53
C PRO A 250 -2.16 -10.49 2.49
N LEU A 251 -1.97 -9.75 1.40
CA LEU A 251 -1.02 -8.61 1.39
C LEU A 251 -1.79 -7.33 1.62
N HIS A 252 -1.68 -6.78 2.84
CA HIS A 252 -2.40 -5.58 3.18
C HIS A 252 -1.70 -4.34 2.66
N ASP A 253 -0.46 -4.15 3.09
CA ASP A 253 0.30 -2.91 2.91
C ASP A 253 0.63 -2.54 1.46
N PRO A 254 0.96 -3.51 0.57
CA PRO A 254 1.23 -3.18 -0.82
C PRO A 254 0.04 -2.52 -1.52
N LEU A 255 -1.19 -2.74 -1.05
CA LEU A 255 -2.37 -2.10 -1.63
C LEU A 255 -2.45 -0.61 -1.34
N ALA A 256 -1.95 -0.14 -0.20
CA ALA A 256 -1.89 1.30 0.10
C ALA A 256 -0.90 2.03 -0.81
N VAL A 257 0.25 1.41 -1.10
CA VAL A 257 1.21 1.91 -2.10
C VAL A 257 0.60 1.81 -3.50
N PHE A 258 -0.07 0.70 -3.82
CA PHE A 258 -0.67 0.50 -5.14
C PHE A 258 -1.80 1.47 -5.44
N TYR A 259 -2.58 1.90 -4.44
CA TYR A 259 -3.60 2.93 -4.62
C TYR A 259 -3.01 4.24 -5.16
N VAL A 260 -1.81 4.63 -4.72
CA VAL A 260 -1.11 5.82 -5.24
C VAL A 260 -0.79 5.69 -6.73
N LEU A 261 -0.52 4.47 -7.18
CA LEU A 261 -0.16 4.15 -8.56
C LEU A 261 -1.36 3.99 -9.48
N GLU A 262 -2.41 3.31 -9.01
CA GLU A 262 -3.58 2.90 -9.80
C GLU A 262 -4.88 3.05 -8.98
N PRO A 263 -5.29 4.28 -8.62
CA PRO A 263 -6.47 4.50 -7.78
C PRO A 263 -7.77 3.95 -8.41
N TYR A 264 -7.83 3.85 -9.75
CA TYR A 264 -8.98 3.34 -10.49
C TYR A 264 -9.14 1.82 -10.45
N ALA A 265 -8.16 1.07 -9.92
CA ALA A 265 -8.32 -0.36 -9.67
C ALA A 265 -9.25 -0.64 -8.48
N PHE A 266 -9.57 0.39 -7.70
CA PHE A 266 -10.40 0.31 -6.51
C PHE A 266 -11.76 0.96 -6.76
N SER A 267 -12.81 0.32 -6.25
CA SER A 267 -14.05 1.04 -5.98
C SER A 267 -13.91 1.74 -4.63
N SER A 268 -14.32 3.00 -4.55
CA SER A 268 -14.16 3.80 -3.34
C SER A 268 -15.36 4.70 -3.13
N LYS A 269 -15.65 5.01 -1.87
CA LYS A 269 -16.73 5.94 -1.50
C LYS A 269 -16.21 6.93 -0.48
N LEU A 270 -16.41 8.22 -0.77
CA LEU A 270 -16.10 9.30 0.16
C LEU A 270 -17.13 9.28 1.29
N MET A 271 -16.66 9.14 2.53
CA MET A 271 -17.49 9.01 3.72
C MET A 271 -16.98 9.90 4.85
N ARG A 272 -17.84 10.13 5.84
CA ARG A 272 -17.38 10.52 7.16
C ARG A 272 -16.86 9.27 7.87
N VAL A 273 -15.62 9.33 8.35
CA VAL A 273 -14.98 8.30 9.16
C VAL A 273 -14.48 8.93 10.45
N ASP A 274 -14.87 8.33 11.57
CA ASP A 274 -14.37 8.63 12.91
C ASP A 274 -13.79 7.35 13.53
N VAL A 275 -12.97 7.48 14.57
CA VAL A 275 -12.34 6.36 15.28
C VAL A 275 -12.79 6.36 16.74
N GLU A 276 -13.26 5.21 17.22
CA GLU A 276 -13.66 5.02 18.62
C GLU A 276 -12.42 5.00 19.54
N CYS A 277 -12.15 6.13 20.19
CA CYS A 277 -11.01 6.34 21.10
C CYS A 277 -11.33 6.01 22.57
N GLY A 278 -12.52 5.51 22.87
CA GLY A 278 -12.89 5.07 24.20
C GLY A 278 -12.08 3.86 24.67
N PHE A 279 -12.43 3.39 25.87
CA PHE A 279 -11.99 2.09 26.38
C PHE A 279 -13.16 1.12 26.29
N GLY A 280 -12.91 -0.10 25.83
CA GLY A 280 -13.95 -1.14 25.77
C GLY A 280 -13.87 -1.98 24.50
N MET A 281 -14.95 -2.70 24.22
CA MET A 281 -15.00 -3.69 23.13
C MET A 281 -14.88 -3.08 21.73
N CYS A 282 -15.21 -1.79 21.58
CA CYS A 282 -15.17 -1.10 20.29
C CYS A 282 -13.96 -0.18 20.11
N ALA A 283 -13.01 -0.16 21.05
CA ALA A 283 -11.81 0.67 20.94
C ALA A 283 -11.06 0.37 19.62
N GLY A 284 -10.72 1.42 18.87
CA GLY A 284 -10.05 1.30 17.57
C GLY A 284 -10.98 0.98 16.39
N GLN A 285 -12.30 0.94 16.57
CA GLN A 285 -13.22 0.79 15.45
C GLN A 285 -13.20 2.03 14.56
N THR A 286 -13.08 1.83 13.24
CA THR A 286 -13.34 2.87 12.23
C THR A 286 -14.83 2.96 11.95
N VAL A 287 -15.48 3.97 12.51
CA VAL A 287 -16.91 4.26 12.35
C VAL A 287 -17.14 4.96 11.01
N CYS A 288 -17.50 4.16 10.00
CA CYS A 288 -17.75 4.62 8.64
C CYS A 288 -19.24 4.93 8.44
N ASP A 289 -19.59 6.19 8.17
CA ASP A 289 -20.97 6.58 7.86
C ASP A 289 -21.33 6.26 6.40
N ILE A 290 -21.61 4.98 6.15
CA ILE A 290 -21.94 4.45 4.83
C ILE A 290 -23.23 5.05 4.28
N TRP A 291 -24.15 5.49 5.14
CA TRP A 291 -25.50 5.94 4.76
C TRP A 291 -25.65 7.47 4.74
N ASP A 292 -24.59 8.22 5.04
CA ASP A 292 -24.60 9.70 5.03
C ASP A 292 -25.65 10.28 6.00
N TYR A 293 -25.71 9.68 7.21
CA TYR A 293 -26.57 10.12 8.30
C TYR A 293 -26.04 11.40 8.97
N GLU A 294 -24.72 11.50 9.15
CA GLU A 294 -24.06 12.64 9.79
C GLU A 294 -23.82 13.75 8.77
N ARG A 295 -24.86 14.54 8.52
CA ARG A 295 -24.84 15.60 7.50
C ARG A 295 -24.19 16.90 7.96
N GLU A 296 -23.97 17.06 9.26
CA GLU A 296 -23.37 18.29 9.81
C GLU A 296 -21.84 18.26 9.78
N LYS A 297 -21.24 17.07 9.74
CA LYS A 297 -19.79 16.92 9.61
C LYS A 297 -19.38 16.66 8.15
N PRO A 298 -18.26 17.25 7.68
CA PRO A 298 -17.77 16.95 6.35
C PRO A 298 -17.26 15.51 6.28
N LYS A 299 -17.51 14.89 5.11
CA LYS A 299 -16.81 13.67 4.70
C LYS A 299 -15.32 13.95 4.63
N ASN A 300 -14.51 13.04 5.14
CA ASN A 300 -13.09 13.26 5.39
C ASN A 300 -12.20 12.14 4.84
N CYS A 301 -12.76 11.00 4.44
CA CYS A 301 -11.98 9.85 4.02
C CYS A 301 -12.61 9.14 2.82
N LEU A 302 -11.81 8.88 1.80
CA LEU A 302 -12.16 8.03 0.68
C LEU A 302 -11.87 6.57 1.07
N VAL A 303 -12.92 5.82 1.36
CA VAL A 303 -12.82 4.44 1.82
C VAL A 303 -12.90 3.50 0.63
N THR A 304 -11.84 2.71 0.41
CA THR A 304 -11.88 1.64 -0.61
C THR A 304 -12.82 0.53 -0.17
N GLN A 305 -13.65 0.01 -1.09
CA GLN A 305 -14.70 -0.98 -0.79
C GLN A 305 -14.47 -2.30 -1.52
N ASP A 306 -13.84 -2.23 -2.69
CA ASP A 306 -13.50 -3.39 -3.48
C ASP A 306 -12.29 -3.11 -4.35
N ILE A 307 -11.68 -4.18 -4.81
CA ILE A 307 -10.54 -4.18 -5.69
C ILE A 307 -10.77 -5.26 -6.75
N ASP A 308 -10.70 -4.87 -8.03
CA ASP A 308 -10.94 -5.82 -9.12
C ASP A 308 -9.68 -6.68 -9.34
N LEU A 309 -9.65 -7.83 -8.67
CA LEU A 309 -8.51 -8.73 -8.66
C LEU A 309 -8.54 -9.82 -9.74
N TYR A 310 -9.68 -10.11 -10.38
CA TYR A 310 -9.78 -11.23 -11.33
C TYR A 310 -10.93 -11.11 -12.35
N ARG A 311 -10.63 -11.47 -13.61
CA ARG A 311 -11.60 -11.63 -14.71
C ARG A 311 -11.66 -13.08 -15.20
N GLU A 312 -12.82 -13.74 -15.09
CA GLU A 312 -13.07 -15.04 -15.72
C GLU A 312 -13.79 -14.88 -17.08
N LYS A 313 -13.28 -15.57 -18.12
CA LYS A 313 -13.93 -15.83 -19.42
C LYS A 313 -14.70 -14.69 -20.09
N GLY A 314 -14.23 -13.46 -19.96
CA GLY A 314 -14.58 -12.39 -20.88
C GLY A 314 -15.99 -11.81 -20.76
N GLU A 315 -16.85 -12.26 -19.84
CA GLU A 315 -18.18 -11.69 -19.62
C GLU A 315 -18.36 -11.11 -18.21
N PHE A 316 -18.87 -9.88 -18.12
CA PHE A 316 -19.34 -9.32 -16.85
C PHE A 316 -20.67 -10.00 -16.52
N LYS A 317 -20.73 -10.74 -15.42
CA LYS A 317 -21.99 -11.02 -14.72
C LYS A 317 -21.90 -10.33 -13.36
N SER A 318 -22.88 -9.49 -13.03
CA SER A 318 -23.01 -9.00 -11.65
C SER A 318 -23.21 -10.21 -10.74
N VAL A 319 -22.54 -10.24 -9.59
CA VAL A 319 -22.74 -11.31 -8.60
C VAL A 319 -23.93 -11.01 -7.68
N HIS A 320 -24.66 -9.89 -7.87
CA HIS A 320 -25.92 -9.62 -7.19
C HIS A 320 -27.01 -9.10 -8.14
N PRO A 321 -28.29 -9.44 -7.89
CA PRO A 321 -29.41 -9.08 -8.75
C PRO A 321 -29.65 -7.57 -8.64
N VAL A 322 -29.55 -6.88 -9.77
CA VAL A 322 -30.10 -5.53 -9.90
C VAL A 322 -31.60 -5.70 -10.01
N ASN A 323 -32.34 -5.22 -9.01
CA ASN A 323 -33.76 -4.95 -9.17
C ASN A 323 -33.89 -3.90 -10.26
N ASP A 324 -34.62 -4.32 -11.30
CA ASP A 324 -34.98 -3.55 -12.47
C ASP A 324 -35.97 -2.46 -12.03
N ASP A 325 -35.61 -1.18 -12.22
CA ASP A 325 -36.58 -0.08 -12.27
C ASP A 325 -36.01 0.98 -13.23
N GLY A 326 -36.65 1.09 -14.39
CA GLY A 326 -36.16 1.80 -15.57
C GLY A 326 -36.22 3.32 -15.51
N GLY A 327 -35.48 3.94 -16.43
CA GLY A 327 -35.56 5.38 -16.69
C GLY A 327 -34.52 5.86 -17.71
N SER A 328 -34.99 6.13 -18.93
CA SER A 328 -34.28 6.61 -20.12
C SER A 328 -33.88 8.11 -20.07
N GLY A 329 -32.79 8.49 -20.74
CA GLY A 329 -32.66 9.79 -21.43
C GLY A 329 -31.30 10.52 -21.35
N SER A 330 -30.61 10.61 -22.49
CA SER A 330 -29.86 11.74 -23.14
C SER A 330 -29.11 12.80 -22.28
N GLU A 331 -27.97 13.42 -22.62
CA GLU A 331 -27.09 13.53 -23.80
C GLU A 331 -25.83 14.35 -23.41
N ASN A 332 -24.72 14.22 -24.17
CA ASN A 332 -23.57 15.16 -24.37
C ASN A 332 -22.65 15.48 -23.16
N ASN A 333 -21.31 15.52 -23.23
CA ASN A 333 -20.34 15.75 -24.32
C ASN A 333 -19.00 15.01 -24.09
N SER A 334 -18.35 14.60 -25.18
CA SER A 334 -17.13 13.75 -25.23
C SER A 334 -15.83 14.50 -24.87
N ILE A 335 -15.12 14.03 -23.85
CA ILE A 335 -13.74 14.42 -23.50
C ILE A 335 -12.68 13.87 -24.48
N PHE A 336 -13.09 12.97 -25.39
CA PHE A 336 -12.18 12.22 -26.29
C PHE A 336 -11.64 13.02 -27.48
N GLU A 337 -12.01 14.30 -27.61
CA GLU A 337 -11.43 15.19 -28.61
C GLU A 337 -10.41 16.18 -28.02
N ASP A 338 -10.11 16.11 -26.70
CA ASP A 338 -9.13 17.01 -26.08
C ASP A 338 -7.71 16.71 -26.60
N PRO A 339 -7.08 17.62 -27.36
CA PRO A 339 -5.74 17.42 -27.92
C PRO A 339 -4.66 17.23 -26.85
N ARG A 340 -4.93 17.60 -25.58
CA ARG A 340 -4.04 17.38 -24.43
C ARG A 340 -3.98 15.91 -24.02
N PHE A 341 -5.10 15.18 -24.15
CA PHE A 341 -5.18 13.75 -23.84
C PHE A 341 -4.39 12.91 -24.86
N LEU A 342 -4.56 13.21 -26.15
CA LEU A 342 -3.82 12.53 -27.24
C LEU A 342 -2.30 12.79 -27.15
N LYS A 343 -1.88 14.01 -26.78
CA LYS A 343 -0.45 14.34 -26.53
C LYS A 343 0.14 13.68 -25.29
N ALA A 344 -0.66 13.38 -24.26
CA ALA A 344 -0.19 12.68 -23.05
C ALA A 344 0.12 11.21 -23.35
N VAL A 345 -0.72 10.57 -24.17
CA VAL A 345 -0.53 9.19 -24.63
C VAL A 345 0.69 9.05 -25.56
N GLU A 346 0.89 9.99 -26.49
CA GLU A 346 2.10 10.02 -27.32
C GLU A 346 3.38 10.28 -26.52
N ARG A 347 3.34 11.16 -25.50
CA ARG A 347 4.50 11.41 -24.62
C ARG A 347 4.88 10.19 -23.78
N TYR A 348 3.90 9.39 -23.35
CA TYR A 348 4.15 8.17 -22.57
C TYR A 348 4.84 7.09 -23.42
N ASN A 349 4.45 6.95 -24.68
CA ASN A 349 5.01 5.93 -25.57
C ASN A 349 6.36 6.31 -26.20
N ASN A 350 6.69 7.60 -26.32
CA ASN A 350 7.90 8.07 -27.03
C ASN A 350 9.10 8.42 -26.12
N GLN A 351 9.01 8.28 -24.80
CA GLN A 351 10.17 8.53 -23.93
C GLN A 351 11.09 7.31 -23.82
N MET A 352 12.20 7.44 -24.55
CA MET A 352 13.23 6.44 -24.86
C MET A 352 13.89 5.75 -23.66
N LEU A 353 14.11 4.45 -23.83
CA LEU A 353 15.12 3.62 -23.18
C LEU A 353 16.53 4.00 -23.73
N PRO A 354 17.56 4.18 -22.90
CA PRO A 354 18.93 4.37 -23.38
C PRO A 354 19.49 3.07 -23.99
N THR A 355 19.97 3.13 -25.23
CA THR A 355 20.49 2.02 -26.04
C THR A 355 21.95 1.64 -25.77
N SER A 356 22.52 1.95 -24.61
CA SER A 356 23.86 1.47 -24.26
C SER A 356 24.03 1.30 -22.75
N PHE A 357 23.98 0.06 -22.28
CA PHE A 357 24.26 -0.31 -20.89
C PHE A 357 25.34 -1.40 -20.85
N ASN A 358 26.60 -0.97 -20.85
CA ASN A 358 27.73 -1.80 -20.43
C ASN A 358 28.21 -1.29 -19.07
N GLN A 359 27.60 -1.82 -18.00
CA GLN A 359 28.14 -2.07 -16.65
C GLN A 359 26.96 -2.29 -15.67
N VAL A 360 26.72 -3.56 -15.35
CA VAL A 360 26.17 -4.15 -14.12
C VAL A 360 25.30 -3.27 -13.20
N ASN A 361 23.97 -3.49 -13.23
CA ASN A 361 23.11 -3.64 -12.03
C ASN A 361 21.69 -4.10 -12.47
N TRP A 362 21.46 -5.42 -12.50
CA TRP A 362 20.24 -6.04 -13.07
C TRP A 362 19.25 -6.58 -12.02
N THR A 363 19.32 -6.11 -10.78
CA THR A 363 18.44 -6.54 -9.67
C THR A 363 17.04 -5.92 -9.70
N SER A 364 16.87 -4.74 -10.30
CA SER A 364 15.58 -4.01 -10.31
C SER A 364 14.58 -4.49 -11.36
N LYS A 365 15.06 -4.96 -12.52
CA LYS A 365 14.20 -5.33 -13.66
C LYS A 365 13.47 -6.66 -13.44
N VAL A 366 14.14 -7.67 -12.88
CA VAL A 366 13.55 -8.99 -12.59
C VAL A 366 12.58 -8.94 -11.41
N LEU A 367 12.85 -8.10 -10.41
CA LEU A 367 11.95 -7.89 -9.28
C LEU A 367 10.62 -7.28 -9.73
N LEU A 368 10.73 -6.25 -10.58
CA LEU A 368 9.59 -5.62 -11.22
C LEU A 368 8.89 -6.54 -12.19
N GLU A 369 9.59 -7.23 -13.09
CA GLU A 369 9.00 -8.02 -14.19
C GLU A 369 8.49 -9.40 -13.77
N THR A 370 9.01 -9.97 -12.68
CA THR A 370 8.78 -11.39 -12.33
C THR A 370 8.15 -11.63 -10.95
N ILE A 371 8.32 -10.71 -9.99
CA ILE A 371 7.60 -10.76 -8.69
C ILE A 371 6.44 -9.78 -8.74
N MET A 372 6.73 -8.51 -8.99
CA MET A 372 5.73 -7.45 -9.02
C MET A 372 4.88 -7.50 -10.28
N LEU A 373 5.39 -7.79 -11.48
CA LEU A 373 4.60 -7.75 -12.71
C LEU A 373 3.72 -8.97 -12.89
N PRO A 374 3.89 -10.15 -12.28
CA PRO A 374 2.86 -11.20 -12.29
C PRO A 374 1.84 -11.04 -11.16
N PHE A 375 2.29 -10.52 -10.00
CA PHE A 375 1.45 -10.07 -8.90
C PHE A 375 0.57 -8.88 -9.34
N LEU A 376 1.19 -7.97 -10.09
CA LEU A 376 0.55 -6.91 -10.82
C LEU A 376 -0.01 -7.40 -12.15
N GLN A 377 0.42 -8.44 -12.89
CA GLN A 377 -0.16 -8.81 -14.21
C GLN A 377 -1.42 -9.60 -14.02
N ASN A 378 -1.63 -10.34 -12.93
CA ASN A 378 -2.99 -10.76 -12.61
C ASN A 378 -3.91 -9.55 -12.31
N PHE A 379 -3.31 -8.39 -12.02
CA PHE A 379 -3.94 -7.14 -11.59
C PHE A 379 -3.78 -5.95 -12.60
N ILE A 380 -3.06 -6.17 -13.70
CA ILE A 380 -2.63 -5.26 -14.80
C ILE A 380 -2.90 -5.96 -16.12
N LEU A 381 -3.06 -7.29 -16.21
CA LEU A 381 -3.81 -7.91 -17.32
C LEU A 381 -5.31 -7.61 -17.20
N SER A 382 -5.78 -7.11 -16.04
CA SER A 382 -7.05 -6.39 -15.95
C SER A 382 -6.98 -4.97 -16.53
N ILE A 383 -5.81 -4.42 -16.89
CA ILE A 383 -5.66 -3.03 -17.40
C ILE A 383 -4.97 -2.93 -18.78
N SER A 384 -4.14 -3.89 -19.20
CA SER A 384 -3.45 -3.89 -20.51
C SER A 384 -4.22 -4.60 -21.64
N LYS A 385 -5.46 -5.02 -21.35
CA LYS A 385 -6.48 -5.31 -22.37
C LYS A 385 -7.81 -4.57 -22.14
N VAL A 386 -7.85 -3.52 -21.31
CA VAL A 386 -9.03 -2.65 -21.22
C VAL A 386 -9.21 -1.81 -22.48
N LEU A 387 -8.13 -1.58 -23.25
CA LEU A 387 -8.21 -0.97 -24.57
C LEU A 387 -8.28 -1.97 -25.75
N ILE A 388 -8.18 -3.29 -25.51
CA ILE A 388 -8.22 -4.30 -26.59
C ILE A 388 -9.39 -5.28 -26.42
N GLY A 389 -9.86 -5.50 -25.19
CA GLY A 389 -10.91 -6.46 -24.85
C GLY A 389 -12.34 -5.95 -25.03
N ARG A 390 -12.53 -4.64 -25.26
CA ARG A 390 -13.80 -4.06 -25.73
C ARG A 390 -13.97 -4.16 -27.25
N TRP A 391 -12.93 -4.58 -27.98
CA TRP A 391 -12.90 -4.66 -29.44
C TRP A 391 -13.30 -6.03 -30.02
N LYS A 392 -13.59 -7.05 -29.19
CA LYS A 392 -13.93 -8.41 -29.67
C LYS A 392 -15.36 -8.91 -29.40
N ARG A 393 -16.25 -8.09 -28.84
CA ARG A 393 -17.68 -8.47 -28.62
C ARG A 393 -18.69 -7.80 -29.55
N MET A 394 -18.23 -7.15 -30.64
CA MET A 394 -19.13 -6.58 -31.65
C MET A 394 -18.62 -6.77 -33.09
N GLY A 395 -18.30 -8.01 -33.48
CA GLY A 395 -18.19 -8.36 -34.90
C GLY A 395 -18.30 -9.89 -35.06
N GLY A 396 -19.14 -10.46 -35.92
CA GLY A 396 -20.08 -9.93 -36.93
C GLY A 396 -21.31 -10.86 -37.02
N PHE A 397 -22.26 -10.70 -37.93
CA PHE A 397 -22.07 -10.81 -39.38
C PHE A 397 -23.34 -10.31 -40.13
N VAL A 398 -23.10 -9.74 -41.32
CA VAL A 398 -23.92 -9.82 -42.56
C VAL A 398 -25.18 -8.96 -42.67
N GLY A 399 -25.16 -8.11 -43.71
CA GLY A 399 -26.29 -7.38 -44.25
C GLY A 399 -25.93 -5.95 -44.58
#